data_AF-A0A538I388-F1
#
_entry.id   AF-A0A538I388-F1
#
_cell.length_a   1.000
_cell.length_b   1.000
_cell.length_c   1.000
_cell.angle_alpha   90.00
_cell.angle_beta   90.00
_cell.angle_gamma   90.00
#
_symmetry.space_group_name_H-M   'P 1'
#
loop_
_entity.id
_entity.type
_entity.pdbx_description
1 polymer ?
#
loop_
_entity_poly.entity_id
_entity_poly.type
_entity_poly.pdbx_seq_one_letter_code
_entity_poly.pdbx_strand_id
1 'polypeptide(L)'
;METAGGPPATAPRPVERNWPRLDTPNVLWFFGAFATAIATLAVIDKVPESSRDVWELIVAIAFYLAYAAAGFGLVRSGAWSVPGGLLFAIAVAIMPAIGYGVASLAGMFPTDPFFDPLTDASWSVVVIGLVTMLDALVSFAITRFSFLFFEFVLATLITAQLFLPIFGSNPSGDARVTTSIVIGGALVVIGLLLDARGRRRDAFWFHAGGFFGVAVALVYWASGIGGHPERGWTAMFVAATVVLLLAALVRRATWAMYGVFGFYAPLVHWLTNNLSTNSVGYALVLLAIGLGLFVLGAAVHRSGWFSIGHGSFAVPRD
;
A
#
# COMPACT_ATOMS: atom_id res chain seq x y z
N MET A 1 -21.69 17.77 -56.95
CA MET A 1 -20.90 18.41 -55.88
C MET A 1 -21.72 18.29 -54.60
N GLU A 2 -21.33 17.40 -53.70
CA GLU A 2 -21.46 17.50 -52.23
C GLU A 2 -21.03 16.15 -51.65
N THR A 3 -19.77 16.08 -51.26
CA THR A 3 -19.24 14.97 -50.46
C THR A 3 -19.56 15.25 -49.00
N ALA A 4 -20.53 14.52 -48.46
CA ALA A 4 -20.87 14.58 -47.03
C ALA A 4 -19.63 14.23 -46.19
N GLY A 5 -19.13 15.23 -45.46
CA GLY A 5 -18.04 15.07 -44.51
C GLY A 5 -18.46 14.12 -43.40
N GLY A 6 -17.82 12.96 -43.35
CA GLY A 6 -17.93 12.03 -42.23
C GLY A 6 -17.51 12.70 -40.92
N PRO A 7 -18.09 12.28 -39.78
CA PRO A 7 -17.78 12.85 -38.48
C PRO A 7 -16.27 12.76 -38.21
N PRO A 8 -15.67 13.79 -37.57
CA PRO A 8 -14.24 13.81 -37.29
C PRO A 8 -13.87 12.56 -36.50
N ALA A 9 -12.86 11.84 -37.01
CA ALA A 9 -12.27 10.70 -36.32
C ALA A 9 -11.95 11.13 -34.89
N THR A 10 -12.65 10.53 -33.92
CA THR A 10 -12.37 10.75 -32.51
C THR A 10 -10.88 10.49 -32.30
N ALA A 11 -10.16 11.51 -31.84
CA ALA A 11 -8.74 11.38 -31.51
C ALA A 11 -8.54 10.07 -30.74
N PRO A 12 -7.53 9.25 -31.09
CA PRO A 12 -7.30 8.00 -30.41
C PRO A 12 -7.22 8.31 -28.91
N ARG A 13 -8.17 7.77 -28.14
CA ARG A 13 -8.11 7.83 -26.69
C ARG A 13 -6.71 7.36 -26.31
N PRO A 14 -5.98 8.07 -25.42
CA PRO A 14 -4.66 7.64 -25.01
C PRO A 14 -4.76 6.15 -24.69
N VAL A 15 -4.06 5.34 -25.49
CA VAL A 15 -4.04 3.89 -25.34
C VAL A 15 -3.81 3.65 -23.87
N GLU A 16 -4.80 3.03 -23.22
CA GLU A 16 -4.77 2.68 -21.81
C GLU A 16 -3.41 2.02 -21.54
N ARG A 17 -2.44 2.78 -21.01
CA ARG A 17 -1.06 2.31 -20.81
C ARG A 17 -1.17 0.95 -20.14
N ASN A 18 -0.71 -0.09 -20.83
CA ASN A 18 -0.77 -1.48 -20.42
C ASN A 18 -0.49 -1.56 -18.93
N TRP A 19 -1.54 -1.79 -18.13
CA TRP A 19 -1.33 -2.04 -16.72
C TRP A 19 -0.50 -3.31 -16.61
N PRO A 20 0.27 -3.47 -15.51
CA PRO A 20 0.81 -4.76 -15.15
C PRO A 20 -0.25 -5.83 -15.34
N ARG A 21 -0.05 -6.68 -16.35
CA ARG A 21 -0.76 -7.96 -16.34
C ARG A 21 -0.23 -8.68 -15.09
N LEU A 22 -0.99 -9.62 -14.56
CA LEU A 22 -0.44 -10.62 -13.64
C LEU A 22 0.55 -11.50 -14.43
N ASP A 23 1.61 -10.88 -14.94
CA ASP A 23 2.74 -11.49 -15.59
C ASP A 23 3.89 -11.57 -14.57
N THR A 24 4.76 -12.57 -14.74
CA THR A 24 5.86 -12.79 -13.82
C THR A 24 6.73 -11.54 -13.55
N PRO A 25 7.08 -10.73 -14.56
CA PRO A 25 7.91 -9.54 -14.34
C PRO A 25 7.27 -8.54 -13.38
N ASN A 26 5.98 -8.24 -13.53
CA ASN A 26 5.34 -7.30 -12.62
C ASN A 26 5.24 -7.83 -11.21
N VAL A 27 4.88 -9.11 -11.04
CA VAL A 27 4.87 -9.75 -9.71
C VAL A 27 6.24 -9.61 -9.04
N LEU A 28 7.33 -9.94 -9.75
CA LEU A 28 8.68 -9.78 -9.23
C LEU A 28 9.00 -8.34 -8.84
N TRP A 29 8.54 -7.34 -9.61
CA TRP A 29 8.85 -5.94 -9.33
C TRP A 29 8.14 -5.45 -8.07
N PHE A 30 6.87 -5.76 -7.90
CA PHE A 30 6.12 -5.38 -6.70
C PHE A 30 6.67 -6.06 -5.45
N PHE A 31 6.92 -7.37 -5.49
CA PHE A 31 7.50 -8.09 -4.34
C PHE A 31 8.92 -7.62 -4.03
N GLY A 32 9.74 -7.38 -5.06
CA GLY A 32 11.06 -6.79 -4.92
C GLY A 32 10.98 -5.42 -4.24
N ALA A 33 10.04 -4.57 -4.65
CA ALA A 33 9.85 -3.25 -4.05
C ALA A 33 9.47 -3.34 -2.56
N PHE A 34 8.54 -4.22 -2.19
CA PHE A 34 8.21 -4.45 -0.78
C PHE A 34 9.40 -4.96 0.03
N ALA A 35 10.12 -5.96 -0.49
CA ALA A 35 11.30 -6.51 0.18
C ALA A 35 12.39 -5.44 0.37
N THR A 36 12.62 -4.61 -0.66
CA THR A 36 13.57 -3.50 -0.61
C THR A 36 13.13 -2.44 0.40
N ALA A 37 11.86 -2.03 0.41
CA ALA A 37 11.36 -1.05 1.37
C ALA A 37 11.55 -1.52 2.82
N ILE A 38 11.16 -2.77 3.11
CA ILE A 38 11.32 -3.37 4.45
C ILE A 38 12.79 -3.47 4.83
N ALA A 39 13.64 -3.95 3.92
CA ALA A 39 15.07 -4.06 4.17
C ALA A 39 15.73 -2.70 4.43
N THR A 40 15.35 -1.67 3.67
CA THR A 40 15.88 -0.31 3.86
C THR A 40 15.46 0.27 5.20
N LEU A 41 14.19 0.15 5.57
CA LEU A 41 13.72 0.58 6.90
C LEU A 41 14.45 -0.16 8.03
N ALA A 42 14.68 -1.47 7.87
CA ALA A 42 15.46 -2.24 8.83
C ALA A 42 16.93 -1.82 8.91
N VAL A 43 17.54 -1.35 7.81
CA VAL A 43 18.89 -0.78 7.82
C VAL A 43 18.90 0.57 8.55
N ILE A 44 17.91 1.44 8.29
CA ILE A 44 17.78 2.74 8.94
C ILE A 44 17.62 2.56 10.46
N ASP A 45 16.79 1.62 10.91
CA ASP A 45 16.57 1.27 12.33
C ASP A 45 17.86 0.79 13.06
N LYS A 46 18.87 0.32 12.32
CA LYS A 46 20.15 -0.12 12.90
C LYS A 46 21.20 1.00 12.96
N VAL A 47 20.90 2.17 12.42
CA VAL A 47 21.79 3.33 12.54
C VAL A 47 21.79 3.76 14.02
N PRO A 48 22.97 3.90 14.66
CA PRO A 48 23.01 4.26 16.07
C PRO A 48 22.34 5.62 16.33
N GLU A 49 21.44 5.65 17.32
CA GLU A 49 20.88 6.86 17.96
C GLU A 49 22.02 7.65 18.63
N SER A 50 22.83 8.34 17.83
CA SER A 50 23.93 9.15 18.31
C SER A 50 23.80 10.54 17.70
N SER A 51 23.99 11.56 18.55
CA SER A 51 23.85 12.98 18.18
C SER A 51 22.45 13.36 17.69
N ARG A 52 21.38 13.10 18.46
CA ARG A 52 19.98 13.46 18.11
C ARG A 52 19.55 12.95 16.72
N ASP A 53 19.92 11.71 16.40
CA ASP A 53 19.50 11.02 15.18
C ASP A 53 19.94 11.69 13.85
N VAL A 54 20.99 12.53 13.89
CA VAL A 54 21.60 13.12 12.68
C VAL A 54 21.95 12.02 11.67
N TRP A 55 22.55 10.92 12.13
CA TRP A 55 22.98 9.85 11.23
C TRP A 55 21.83 9.09 10.60
N GLU A 56 20.77 8.85 11.38
CA GLU A 56 19.56 8.23 10.85
C GLU A 56 18.94 9.11 9.77
N LEU A 57 18.83 10.42 10.01
CA LEU A 57 18.34 11.37 9.03
C LEU A 57 19.18 11.37 7.74
N ILE A 58 20.51 11.40 7.86
CA ILE A 58 21.40 11.40 6.70
C ILE A 58 21.22 10.13 5.87
N VAL A 59 21.15 8.97 6.53
CA VAL A 59 20.97 7.68 5.85
C VAL A 59 19.59 7.59 5.19
N ALA A 60 18.53 8.02 5.88
CA ALA A 60 17.17 8.05 5.35
C ALA A 60 17.07 8.98 4.12
N ILE A 61 17.64 10.19 4.18
CA ILE A 61 17.70 11.12 3.04
C ILE A 61 18.50 10.50 1.88
N ALA A 62 19.63 9.85 2.16
CA ALA A 62 20.45 9.23 1.12
C ALA A 62 19.68 8.13 0.37
N PHE A 63 19.00 7.23 1.09
CA PHE A 63 18.15 6.21 0.47
C PHE A 63 16.99 6.82 -0.31
N TYR A 64 16.29 7.78 0.29
CA TYR A 64 15.18 8.48 -0.35
C TYR A 64 15.60 9.12 -1.68
N LEU A 65 16.68 9.89 -1.68
CA LEU A 65 17.20 10.55 -2.88
C LEU A 65 17.68 9.53 -3.91
N ALA A 66 18.32 8.44 -3.49
CA ALA A 66 18.75 7.38 -4.38
C ALA A 66 17.57 6.73 -5.11
N TYR A 67 16.50 6.37 -4.38
CA TYR A 67 15.30 5.77 -4.98
C TYR A 67 14.52 6.76 -5.83
N ALA A 68 14.35 8.01 -5.37
CA ALA A 68 13.68 9.05 -6.14
C ALA A 68 14.44 9.38 -7.43
N ALA A 69 15.77 9.49 -7.40
CA ALA A 69 16.59 9.76 -8.57
C ALA A 69 16.60 8.58 -9.56
N ALA A 70 16.78 7.35 -9.07
CA ALA A 70 16.72 6.15 -9.90
C ALA A 70 15.31 5.97 -10.51
N GLY A 71 14.27 6.16 -9.70
CA GLY A 71 12.87 6.15 -10.13
C GLY A 71 12.60 7.18 -11.21
N PHE A 72 13.09 8.41 -11.03
CA PHE A 72 12.95 9.48 -12.01
C PHE A 72 13.65 9.15 -13.32
N GLY A 73 14.87 8.62 -13.27
CA GLY A 73 15.60 8.16 -14.46
C GLY A 73 14.83 7.08 -15.23
N LEU A 74 14.29 6.08 -14.51
CA LEU A 74 13.52 5.00 -15.13
C LEU A 74 12.19 5.48 -15.72
N VAL A 75 11.45 6.35 -15.03
CA VAL A 75 10.20 6.92 -15.54
C VAL A 75 10.45 7.74 -16.81
N ARG A 76 11.53 8.52 -16.84
CA ARG A 76 11.88 9.35 -18.01
C ARG A 76 12.28 8.54 -19.23
N SER A 77 12.80 7.32 -19.04
CA SER A 77 13.15 6.40 -20.13
C SER A 77 11.93 5.82 -20.88
N GLY A 78 10.71 5.97 -20.33
CA GLY A 78 9.45 5.53 -20.94
C GLY A 78 9.19 4.03 -20.89
N ALA A 79 10.20 3.19 -21.14
CA ALA A 79 10.09 1.73 -21.13
C ALA A 79 10.01 1.12 -19.71
N TRP A 80 10.48 1.84 -18.69
CA TRP A 80 10.63 1.35 -17.31
C TRP A 80 9.70 2.07 -16.32
N SER A 81 8.50 2.44 -16.78
CA SER A 81 7.55 3.23 -15.97
C SER A 81 7.06 2.52 -14.71
N VAL A 82 6.84 1.20 -14.75
CA VAL A 82 6.43 0.40 -13.57
C VAL A 82 7.51 0.33 -12.51
N PRO A 83 8.74 -0.18 -12.79
CA PRO A 83 9.80 -0.20 -11.79
C PRO A 83 10.17 1.22 -11.32
N GLY A 84 10.15 2.21 -12.22
CA GLY A 84 10.37 3.61 -11.84
C GLY A 84 9.32 4.12 -10.84
N GLY A 85 8.04 3.86 -11.08
CA GLY A 85 6.96 4.22 -10.15
C GLY A 85 7.04 3.47 -8.81
N LEU A 86 7.52 2.22 -8.81
CA LEU A 86 7.76 1.46 -7.59
C LEU A 86 8.91 2.03 -6.75
N LEU A 87 10.00 2.49 -7.38
CA LEU A 87 11.07 3.17 -6.65
C LEU A 87 10.59 4.47 -5.98
N PHE A 88 9.68 5.22 -6.62
CA PHE A 88 9.02 6.34 -5.96
C PHE A 88 8.15 5.90 -4.77
N ALA A 89 7.44 4.77 -4.87
CA ALA A 89 6.67 4.25 -3.74
C ALA A 89 7.58 3.86 -2.57
N ILE A 90 8.73 3.24 -2.83
CA ILE A 90 9.75 2.95 -1.81
C ILE A 90 10.27 4.24 -1.19
N ALA A 91 10.54 5.27 -1.99
CA ALA A 91 10.96 6.58 -1.48
C ALA A 91 9.91 7.17 -0.52
N VAL A 92 8.64 7.16 -0.91
CA VAL A 92 7.53 7.64 -0.06
C VAL A 92 7.44 6.82 1.24
N ALA A 93 7.63 5.50 1.18
CA ALA A 93 7.63 4.64 2.37
C ALA A 93 8.77 4.94 3.35
N ILE A 94 9.85 5.60 2.90
CA ILE A 94 10.97 6.05 3.74
C ILE A 94 10.71 7.43 4.36
N MET A 95 9.75 8.21 3.83
CA MET A 95 9.44 9.56 4.32
C MET A 95 9.17 9.64 5.82
N PRO A 96 8.51 8.67 6.48
CA PRO A 96 8.35 8.69 7.94
C PRO A 96 9.68 8.75 8.70
N ALA A 97 10.72 8.04 8.26
CA ALA A 97 12.04 8.05 8.90
C ALA A 97 12.74 9.40 8.74
N ILE A 98 12.59 10.04 7.57
CA ILE A 98 13.09 11.42 7.35
C ILE A 98 12.37 12.38 8.28
N GLY A 99 11.03 12.27 8.35
CA GLY A 99 10.21 13.09 9.23
C GLY A 99 10.57 12.94 10.70
N TYR A 100 10.83 11.70 11.15
CA TYR A 100 11.34 11.40 12.49
C TYR A 100 12.68 12.09 12.74
N GLY A 101 13.67 11.89 11.88
CA GLY A 101 15.00 12.50 12.04
C GLY A 101 14.94 14.03 12.07
N VAL A 102 14.12 14.66 11.22
CA VAL A 102 13.92 16.13 11.24
C VAL A 102 13.26 16.57 12.55
N ALA A 103 12.22 15.87 13.01
CA ALA A 103 11.52 16.21 14.24
C ALA A 103 12.41 16.02 15.48
N SER A 104 13.24 14.97 15.50
CA SER A 104 14.21 14.70 16.57
C SER A 104 15.27 15.80 16.65
N LEU A 105 15.87 16.19 15.51
CA LEU A 105 16.85 17.28 15.46
C LEU A 105 16.29 18.62 15.91
N ALA A 106 15.06 18.92 15.52
CA ALA A 106 14.36 20.13 15.91
C ALA A 106 13.92 20.12 17.39
N GLY A 107 14.07 18.99 18.11
CA GLY A 107 13.58 18.82 19.47
C GLY A 107 12.05 18.81 19.57
N MET A 108 11.37 18.50 18.46
CA MET A 108 9.91 18.41 18.39
C MET A 108 9.40 16.98 18.58
N PHE A 109 10.28 15.98 18.43
CA PHE A 109 9.92 14.58 18.68
C PHE A 109 9.96 14.27 20.18
N PRO A 110 8.98 13.54 20.73
CA PRO A 110 8.96 13.16 22.14
C PRO A 110 10.22 12.37 22.55
N THR A 111 10.83 12.74 23.68
CA THR A 111 12.04 12.10 24.21
C THR A 111 11.77 11.11 25.34
N ASP A 112 10.50 10.91 25.72
CA ASP A 112 10.12 9.97 26.76
C ASP A 112 10.35 8.53 26.26
N PRO A 113 11.18 7.71 26.95
CA PRO A 113 11.41 6.31 26.59
C PRO A 113 10.13 5.44 26.59
N PHE A 114 9.06 5.90 27.25
CA PHE A 114 7.78 5.21 27.31
C PHE A 114 6.72 5.79 26.36
N PHE A 115 7.10 6.76 25.51
CA PHE A 115 6.19 7.34 24.54
C PHE A 115 5.62 6.28 23.61
N ASP A 116 4.29 6.15 23.61
CA ASP A 116 3.57 5.34 22.65
C ASP A 116 2.70 6.24 21.77
N PRO A 117 3.01 6.40 20.47
CA PRO A 117 2.31 7.32 19.59
C PRO A 117 0.85 6.94 19.34
N LEU A 118 0.41 5.74 19.75
CA LEU A 118 -1.00 5.37 19.72
C LEU A 118 -1.75 5.90 20.93
N THR A 119 -1.12 6.08 22.08
CA THR A 119 -1.78 6.48 23.34
C THR A 119 -1.46 7.90 23.78
N ASP A 120 -0.29 8.40 23.40
CA ASP A 120 0.26 9.71 23.75
C ASP A 120 0.15 10.71 22.60
N ALA A 121 -0.22 11.94 22.94
CA ALA A 121 -0.43 13.02 22.00
C ALA A 121 0.90 13.57 21.46
N SER A 122 1.10 13.53 20.14
CA SER A 122 2.23 14.18 19.49
C SER A 122 1.88 14.77 18.13
N TRP A 123 1.96 16.10 18.03
CA TRP A 123 1.77 16.80 16.76
C TRP A 123 2.89 16.51 15.76
N SER A 124 4.12 16.22 16.20
CA SER A 124 5.21 15.88 15.28
C SER A 124 4.92 14.56 14.56
N VAL A 125 4.40 13.55 15.25
CA VAL A 125 3.96 12.28 14.64
C VAL A 125 2.87 12.50 13.58
N VAL A 126 1.88 13.35 13.88
CA VAL A 126 0.81 13.69 12.93
C VAL A 126 1.36 14.42 11.70
N VAL A 127 2.26 15.39 11.90
CA VAL A 127 2.91 16.14 10.82
C VAL A 127 3.72 15.21 9.92
N ILE A 128 4.45 14.24 10.48
CA ILE A 128 5.19 13.23 9.70
C ILE A 128 4.24 12.45 8.77
N GLY A 129 3.08 12.04 9.30
CA GLY A 129 2.03 11.41 8.51
C GLY A 129 1.51 12.29 7.37
N LEU A 130 1.23 13.57 7.64
CA LEU A 130 0.76 14.53 6.63
C LEU A 130 1.81 14.80 5.55
N VAL A 131 3.09 14.92 5.92
CA VAL A 131 4.19 15.08 4.97
C VAL A 131 4.34 13.84 4.09
N THR A 132 4.16 12.64 4.65
CA THR A 132 4.19 11.38 3.89
C THR A 132 3.05 11.30 2.87
N MET A 133 1.84 11.72 3.27
CA MET A 133 0.71 11.84 2.33
C MET A 133 1.01 12.84 1.21
N LEU A 134 1.56 14.01 1.55
CA LEU A 134 1.92 15.02 0.57
C LEU A 134 2.97 14.50 -0.42
N ASP A 135 3.98 13.78 0.07
CA ASP A 135 5.01 13.17 -0.75
C ASP A 135 4.45 12.13 -1.71
N ALA A 136 3.52 11.28 -1.25
CA ALA A 136 2.79 10.35 -2.12
C ALA A 136 2.07 11.09 -3.28
N LEU A 137 1.43 12.23 -2.99
CA LEU A 137 0.74 13.04 -4.00
C LEU A 137 1.71 13.74 -4.97
N VAL A 138 2.82 14.27 -4.46
CA VAL A 138 3.88 14.89 -5.28
C VAL A 138 4.50 13.84 -6.20
N SER A 139 4.87 12.68 -5.65
CA SER A 139 5.37 11.53 -6.41
C SER A 139 4.37 11.07 -7.47
N PHE A 140 3.07 11.06 -7.15
CA PHE A 140 2.03 10.75 -8.13
C PHE A 140 1.94 11.81 -9.22
N ALA A 141 2.04 13.09 -8.87
CA ALA A 141 2.01 14.18 -9.86
C ALA A 141 3.17 14.07 -10.86
N ILE A 142 4.35 13.63 -10.41
CA ILE A 142 5.55 13.43 -11.22
C ILE A 142 5.42 12.18 -12.11
N THR A 143 5.03 11.05 -11.54
CA THR A 143 5.11 9.74 -12.22
C THR A 143 3.82 9.31 -12.91
N ARG A 144 2.67 9.83 -12.43
CA ARG A 144 1.32 9.36 -12.75
C ARG A 144 1.12 7.86 -12.49
N PHE A 145 1.89 7.30 -11.55
CA PHE A 145 1.80 5.89 -11.19
C PHE A 145 0.77 5.69 -10.08
N SER A 146 -0.38 5.09 -10.43
CA SER A 146 -1.53 4.98 -9.52
C SER A 146 -1.23 4.23 -8.22
N PHE A 147 -0.24 3.33 -8.18
CA PHE A 147 0.14 2.64 -6.94
C PHE A 147 0.55 3.60 -5.82
N LEU A 148 0.99 4.83 -6.12
CA LEU A 148 1.29 5.82 -5.09
C LEU A 148 0.06 6.23 -4.25
N PHE A 149 -1.16 6.00 -4.76
CA PHE A 149 -2.34 6.14 -3.93
C PHE A 149 -2.45 5.06 -2.84
N PHE A 150 -1.79 3.91 -3.00
CA PHE A 150 -1.64 2.94 -1.90
C PHE A 150 -0.92 3.59 -0.72
N GLU A 151 0.26 4.18 -0.95
CA GLU A 151 1.05 4.86 0.08
C GLU A 151 0.27 6.02 0.71
N PHE A 152 -0.41 6.84 -0.12
CA PHE A 152 -1.28 7.91 0.38
C PHE A 152 -2.39 7.38 1.30
N VAL A 153 -3.09 6.33 0.88
CA VAL A 153 -4.20 5.73 1.64
C VAL A 153 -3.70 5.09 2.94
N LEU A 154 -2.57 4.38 2.87
CA LEU A 154 -1.94 3.77 4.04
C LEU A 154 -1.52 4.84 5.05
N ALA A 155 -0.82 5.87 4.60
CA ALA A 155 -0.43 7.01 5.43
C ALA A 155 -1.66 7.71 6.03
N THR A 156 -2.74 7.87 5.26
CA THR A 156 -4.00 8.46 5.76
C THR A 156 -4.60 7.63 6.89
N LEU A 157 -4.73 6.31 6.71
CA LEU A 157 -5.31 5.41 7.72
C LEU A 157 -4.47 5.39 8.99
N ILE A 158 -3.15 5.30 8.88
CA ILE A 158 -2.23 5.30 10.01
C ILE A 158 -2.28 6.66 10.74
N THR A 159 -2.14 7.76 10.00
CA THR A 159 -2.14 9.11 10.59
C THR A 159 -3.44 9.42 11.31
N ALA A 160 -4.58 8.95 10.80
CA ALA A 160 -5.85 9.11 11.49
C ALA A 160 -5.87 8.43 12.87
N GLN A 161 -5.24 7.25 13.00
CA GLN A 161 -5.12 6.57 14.30
C GLN A 161 -4.14 7.30 15.23
N LEU A 162 -3.05 7.85 14.70
CA LEU A 162 -2.06 8.62 15.44
C LEU A 162 -2.56 10.03 15.83
N PHE A 163 -3.62 10.52 15.17
CA PHE A 163 -4.23 11.81 15.48
C PHE A 163 -5.21 11.72 16.67
N LEU A 164 -5.70 10.53 17.01
CA LEU A 164 -6.69 10.35 18.09
C LEU A 164 -6.22 10.84 19.47
N PRO A 165 -4.99 10.55 19.94
CA PRO A 165 -4.51 11.02 21.23
C PRO A 165 -4.53 12.54 21.43
N ILE A 166 -4.54 13.33 20.34
CA ILE A 166 -4.64 14.80 20.38
C ILE A 166 -5.94 15.26 21.07
N PHE A 167 -7.02 14.48 20.97
CA PHE A 167 -8.32 14.81 21.56
C PHE A 167 -8.55 14.22 22.95
N GLY A 168 -7.62 13.42 23.46
CA GLY A 168 -7.70 12.79 24.78
C GLY A 168 -6.66 11.69 24.96
N SER A 169 -6.10 11.58 26.16
CA SER A 169 -5.15 10.52 26.49
C SER A 169 -5.84 9.15 26.48
N ASN A 170 -5.12 8.13 26.00
CA ASN A 170 -5.62 6.74 25.89
C ASN A 170 -6.95 6.59 25.13
N PRO A 171 -6.99 6.85 23.81
CA PRO A 171 -8.20 6.65 23.02
C PRO A 171 -8.75 5.22 23.17
N SER A 172 -10.05 5.12 23.45
CA SER A 172 -10.72 3.82 23.59
C SER A 172 -10.68 3.03 22.29
N GLY A 173 -10.80 1.70 22.38
CA GLY A 173 -10.91 0.84 21.20
C GLY A 173 -12.09 1.24 20.30
N ASP A 174 -13.23 1.62 20.88
CA ASP A 174 -14.38 2.13 20.14
C ASP A 174 -14.08 3.41 19.38
N ALA A 175 -13.29 4.33 19.95
CA ALA A 175 -12.86 5.55 19.26
C ALA A 175 -11.96 5.20 18.05
N ARG A 176 -11.03 4.27 18.22
CA ARG A 176 -10.15 3.80 17.12
C ARG A 176 -10.93 3.16 15.99
N VAL A 177 -11.90 2.32 16.33
CA VAL A 177 -12.79 1.66 15.37
C VAL A 177 -13.66 2.67 14.64
N THR A 178 -14.27 3.60 15.38
CA THR A 178 -15.07 4.68 14.80
C THR A 178 -14.24 5.49 13.81
N THR A 179 -13.01 5.85 14.16
CA THR A 179 -12.07 6.53 13.25
C THR A 179 -11.77 5.69 12.01
N SER A 180 -11.50 4.39 12.15
CA SER A 180 -11.28 3.49 11.00
C SER A 180 -12.48 3.43 10.06
N ILE A 181 -13.71 3.40 10.59
CA ILE A 181 -14.94 3.40 9.78
C ILE A 181 -15.10 4.74 9.08
N VAL A 182 -14.98 5.86 9.79
CA VAL A 182 -15.22 7.20 9.24
C VAL A 182 -14.20 7.51 8.15
N ILE A 183 -12.91 7.28 8.42
CA ILE A 183 -11.84 7.53 7.46
C ILE A 183 -11.90 6.53 6.31
N GLY A 184 -12.13 5.24 6.59
CA GLY A 184 -12.32 4.21 5.57
C GLY A 184 -13.50 4.53 4.64
N GLY A 185 -14.63 4.95 5.21
CA GLY A 185 -15.81 5.38 4.46
C GLY A 185 -15.54 6.62 3.59
N ALA A 186 -14.84 7.63 4.13
CA ALA A 186 -14.43 8.81 3.37
C ALA A 186 -13.54 8.44 2.17
N LEU A 187 -12.58 7.51 2.37
CA LEU A 187 -11.75 6.98 1.30
C LEU A 187 -12.58 6.24 0.24
N VAL A 188 -13.56 5.41 0.63
CA VAL A 188 -14.49 4.76 -0.32
C VAL A 188 -15.24 5.81 -1.15
N VAL A 189 -15.75 6.87 -0.52
CA VAL A 189 -16.43 7.97 -1.22
C VAL A 189 -15.49 8.65 -2.23
N ILE A 190 -14.24 8.94 -1.86
CA ILE A 190 -13.24 9.48 -2.80
C ILE A 190 -13.03 8.51 -3.98
N GLY A 191 -12.91 7.21 -3.70
CA GLY A 191 -12.81 6.18 -4.74
C GLY A 191 -14.00 6.19 -5.69
N LEU A 192 -15.23 6.27 -5.19
CA LEU A 192 -16.44 6.36 -6.00
C LEU A 192 -16.45 7.62 -6.88
N LEU A 193 -16.03 8.76 -6.33
CA LEU A 193 -15.91 10.02 -7.06
C LEU A 193 -14.82 9.98 -8.15
N LEU A 194 -13.75 9.22 -7.96
CA LEU A 194 -12.72 9.00 -8.98
C LEU A 194 -13.21 8.04 -10.07
N ASP A 195 -13.91 6.97 -9.69
CA ASP A 195 -14.48 5.99 -10.62
C ASP A 195 -15.56 6.62 -11.52
N ALA A 196 -16.43 7.45 -10.94
CA ALA A 196 -17.43 8.23 -11.67
C ALA A 196 -16.81 9.19 -12.70
N ARG A 197 -15.57 9.64 -12.47
CA ARG A 197 -14.79 10.46 -13.42
C ARG A 197 -13.94 9.63 -14.39
N GLY A 198 -14.13 8.31 -14.43
CA GLY A 198 -13.37 7.41 -15.30
C GLY A 198 -11.95 7.11 -14.82
N ARG A 199 -11.54 7.57 -13.63
CA ARG A 199 -10.21 7.32 -13.05
C ARG A 199 -10.17 6.01 -12.26
N ARG A 200 -10.65 4.92 -12.89
CA ARG A 200 -10.82 3.59 -12.24
C ARG A 200 -9.56 3.07 -11.55
N ARG A 201 -8.40 3.34 -12.16
CA ARG A 201 -7.08 2.89 -11.68
C ARG A 201 -6.70 3.54 -10.37
N ASP A 202 -7.04 4.82 -10.21
CA ASP A 202 -6.76 5.58 -9.01
C ASP A 202 -7.79 5.22 -7.95
N ALA A 203 -9.08 5.18 -8.34
CA ALA A 203 -10.21 4.79 -7.49
C ALA A 203 -9.99 3.45 -6.77
N PHE A 204 -9.36 2.49 -7.45
CA PHE A 204 -9.08 1.17 -6.90
C PHE A 204 -8.38 1.23 -5.54
N TRP A 205 -7.34 2.05 -5.37
CA TRP A 205 -6.58 2.11 -4.11
C TRP A 205 -7.38 2.72 -2.96
N PHE A 206 -8.22 3.70 -3.28
CA PHE A 206 -9.14 4.30 -2.32
C PHE A 206 -10.24 3.34 -1.87
N HIS A 207 -10.80 2.55 -2.80
CA HIS A 207 -11.71 1.46 -2.43
C HIS A 207 -10.98 0.41 -1.59
N ALA A 208 -9.79 -0.02 -2.02
CA ALA A 208 -9.03 -1.07 -1.36
C ALA A 208 -8.73 -0.75 0.11
N GLY A 209 -8.10 0.39 0.36
CA GLY A 209 -7.81 0.80 1.74
C GLY A 209 -9.04 1.28 2.51
N GLY A 210 -10.02 1.89 1.83
CA GLY A 210 -11.27 2.30 2.46
C GLY A 210 -12.06 1.13 3.03
N PHE A 211 -12.27 0.07 2.23
CA PHE A 211 -12.90 -1.16 2.70
C PHE A 211 -12.03 -1.93 3.68
N PHE A 212 -10.69 -1.85 3.58
CA PHE A 212 -9.81 -2.42 4.59
C PHE A 212 -10.02 -1.77 5.96
N GLY A 213 -10.11 -0.45 6.04
CA GLY A 213 -10.42 0.26 7.30
C GLY A 213 -11.77 -0.16 7.91
N VAL A 214 -12.80 -0.31 7.07
CA VAL A 214 -14.11 -0.83 7.49
C VAL A 214 -14.02 -2.30 7.94
N ALA A 215 -13.25 -3.13 7.24
CA ALA A 215 -13.06 -4.53 7.61
C ALA A 215 -12.39 -4.69 8.97
N VAL A 216 -11.34 -3.91 9.25
CA VAL A 216 -10.66 -3.89 10.58
C VAL A 216 -11.64 -3.52 11.70
N ALA A 217 -12.52 -2.56 11.45
CA ALA A 217 -13.56 -2.18 12.39
C ALA A 217 -14.58 -3.31 12.66
N LEU A 218 -15.02 -3.99 11.59
CA LEU A 218 -15.93 -5.13 11.71
C LEU A 218 -15.29 -6.29 12.47
N VAL A 219 -13.99 -6.53 12.28
CA VAL A 219 -13.22 -7.51 13.04
C VAL A 219 -13.25 -7.22 14.53
N TYR A 220 -13.00 -5.96 14.92
CA TYR A 220 -13.04 -5.57 16.33
C TYR A 220 -14.41 -5.84 16.97
N TRP A 221 -15.50 -5.44 16.31
CA TRP A 221 -16.84 -5.71 16.82
C TRP A 221 -17.20 -7.19 16.85
N ALA A 222 -16.80 -7.95 15.82
CA ALA A 222 -17.01 -9.40 15.80
C ALA A 222 -16.27 -10.12 16.95
N SER A 223 -15.08 -9.64 17.32
CA SER A 223 -14.34 -10.13 18.49
C SER A 223 -15.05 -9.80 19.82
N GLY A 224 -15.71 -8.63 19.90
CA GLY A 224 -16.47 -8.19 21.07
C GLY A 224 -17.79 -8.97 21.30
N ILE A 225 -18.53 -9.27 20.24
CA ILE A 225 -19.85 -9.96 20.32
C ILE A 225 -19.73 -11.39 20.89
N GLY A 226 -18.57 -12.03 20.71
CA GLY A 226 -18.33 -13.41 21.15
C GLY A 226 -17.54 -13.57 22.45
N GLY A 227 -17.05 -12.48 23.05
CA GLY A 227 -16.18 -12.52 24.24
C GLY A 227 -14.78 -13.12 24.00
N HIS A 228 -14.40 -13.40 22.74
CA HIS A 228 -13.11 -14.00 22.40
C HIS A 228 -12.38 -13.09 21.41
N PRO A 229 -11.25 -12.48 21.80
CA PRO A 229 -10.53 -11.48 20.99
C PRO A 229 -10.08 -11.99 19.62
N GLU A 230 -9.92 -13.30 19.46
CA GLU A 230 -9.44 -13.95 18.25
C GLU A 230 -10.50 -14.16 17.15
N ARG A 231 -11.80 -14.16 17.50
CA ARG A 231 -12.86 -14.58 16.56
C ARG A 231 -12.96 -13.69 15.32
N GLY A 232 -12.82 -12.37 15.48
CA GLY A 232 -12.83 -11.44 14.35
C GLY A 232 -11.66 -11.67 13.40
N TRP A 233 -10.45 -11.86 13.95
CA TRP A 233 -9.23 -12.10 13.17
C TRP A 233 -9.29 -13.43 12.42
N THR A 234 -9.80 -14.50 13.06
CA THR A 234 -10.03 -15.78 12.40
C THR A 234 -11.04 -15.65 11.25
N ALA A 235 -12.15 -14.92 11.46
CA ALA A 235 -13.16 -14.72 10.43
C ALA A 235 -12.60 -13.93 9.22
N MET A 236 -11.82 -12.87 9.48
CA MET A 236 -11.13 -12.11 8.43
C MET A 236 -10.15 -12.99 7.66
N PHE A 237 -9.35 -13.80 8.36
CA PHE A 237 -8.41 -14.72 7.72
C PHE A 237 -9.11 -15.72 6.80
N VAL A 238 -10.18 -16.36 7.28
CA VAL A 238 -10.96 -17.33 6.49
C VAL A 238 -11.61 -16.63 5.28
N ALA A 239 -12.31 -15.52 5.50
CA ALA A 239 -12.97 -14.79 4.42
C ALA A 239 -11.96 -14.31 3.37
N ALA A 240 -10.82 -13.78 3.80
CA ALA A 240 -9.77 -13.33 2.91
C ALA A 240 -9.08 -14.46 2.15
N THR A 241 -8.87 -15.61 2.79
CA THR A 241 -8.40 -16.84 2.12
C THR A 241 -9.38 -17.25 1.02
N VAL A 242 -10.69 -17.25 1.31
CA VAL A 242 -11.72 -17.55 0.31
C VAL A 242 -11.69 -16.54 -0.82
N VAL A 243 -11.63 -15.23 -0.52
CA VAL A 243 -11.52 -14.16 -1.54
C VAL A 243 -10.26 -14.33 -2.38
N LEU A 244 -9.14 -14.71 -1.78
CA LEU A 244 -7.87 -14.96 -2.47
C LEU A 244 -7.97 -16.16 -3.42
N LEU A 245 -8.60 -17.26 -2.98
CA LEU A 245 -8.85 -18.43 -3.83
C LEU A 245 -9.83 -18.09 -4.97
N LEU A 246 -10.89 -17.34 -4.68
CA LEU A 246 -11.85 -16.86 -5.69
C LEU A 246 -11.20 -15.87 -6.66
N ALA A 247 -10.18 -15.13 -6.24
CA ALA A 247 -9.45 -14.23 -7.13
C ALA A 247 -8.78 -14.98 -8.29
N ALA A 248 -8.30 -16.20 -8.05
CA ALA A 248 -7.74 -17.05 -9.10
C ALA A 248 -8.80 -17.44 -10.14
N LEU A 249 -10.04 -17.67 -9.70
CA LEU A 249 -11.18 -18.01 -10.57
C LEU A 249 -11.70 -16.79 -11.35
N VAL A 250 -11.86 -15.66 -10.67
CA VAL A 250 -12.44 -14.42 -11.24
C VAL A 250 -11.41 -13.64 -12.07
N ARG A 251 -10.11 -13.92 -11.89
CA ARG A 251 -8.97 -13.29 -12.59
C ARG A 251 -8.93 -11.77 -12.48
N ARG A 252 -9.48 -11.23 -11.39
CA ARG A 252 -9.44 -9.79 -11.11
C ARG A 252 -8.39 -9.52 -10.05
N ALA A 253 -7.37 -8.74 -10.41
CA ALA A 253 -6.32 -8.30 -9.49
C ALA A 253 -6.90 -7.62 -8.23
N THR A 254 -8.05 -6.96 -8.37
CA THR A 254 -8.81 -6.39 -7.24
C THR A 254 -9.13 -7.44 -6.16
N TRP A 255 -9.63 -8.62 -6.55
CA TRP A 255 -9.96 -9.68 -5.62
C TRP A 255 -8.70 -10.27 -4.98
N ALA A 256 -7.62 -10.40 -5.76
CA ALA A 256 -6.35 -10.90 -5.25
C ALA A 256 -5.79 -9.96 -4.18
N MET A 257 -5.81 -8.64 -4.41
CA MET A 257 -5.34 -7.64 -3.44
C MET A 257 -6.17 -7.64 -2.15
N TYR A 258 -7.50 -7.67 -2.24
CA TYR A 258 -8.34 -7.78 -1.04
C TYR A 258 -8.07 -9.07 -0.26
N GLY A 259 -7.94 -10.19 -0.98
CA GLY A 259 -7.59 -11.47 -0.38
C GLY A 259 -6.24 -11.44 0.32
N VAL A 260 -5.21 -10.87 -0.31
CA VAL A 260 -3.86 -10.76 0.29
C VAL A 260 -3.88 -9.86 1.53
N PHE A 261 -4.46 -8.66 1.47
CA PHE A 261 -4.52 -7.77 2.63
C PHE A 261 -5.30 -8.39 3.79
N GLY A 262 -6.44 -8.99 3.50
CA GLY A 262 -7.26 -9.66 4.50
C GLY A 262 -6.61 -10.92 5.08
N PHE A 263 -5.74 -11.58 4.32
CA PHE A 263 -5.00 -12.76 4.76
C PHE A 263 -3.81 -12.35 5.63
N TYR A 264 -3.09 -11.30 5.22
CA TYR A 264 -1.86 -10.85 5.87
C TYR A 264 -2.13 -10.13 7.19
N ALA A 265 -3.20 -9.33 7.30
CA ALA A 265 -3.46 -8.55 8.52
C ALA A 265 -3.69 -9.43 9.78
N PRO A 266 -4.52 -10.50 9.76
CA PRO A 266 -4.63 -11.44 10.89
C PRO A 266 -3.31 -12.16 11.20
N LEU A 267 -2.55 -12.52 10.17
CA LEU A 267 -1.23 -13.15 10.33
C LEU A 267 -0.27 -12.23 11.09
N VAL A 268 -0.17 -10.97 10.67
CA VAL A 268 0.65 -9.97 11.37
C VAL A 268 0.17 -9.80 12.80
N HIS A 269 -1.14 -9.69 13.03
CA HIS A 269 -1.72 -9.59 14.38
C HIS A 269 -1.32 -10.75 15.28
N TRP A 270 -1.50 -12.00 14.83
CA TRP A 270 -1.11 -13.18 15.60
C TRP A 270 0.39 -13.27 15.83
N LEU A 271 1.18 -12.91 14.82
CA LEU A 271 2.63 -12.92 14.93
C LEU A 271 3.14 -11.86 15.91
N THR A 272 2.58 -10.65 15.91
CA THR A 272 2.96 -9.59 16.85
C THR A 272 2.51 -9.88 18.28
N ASN A 273 1.39 -10.58 18.47
CA ASN A 273 0.90 -10.94 19.81
C ASN A 273 1.61 -12.16 20.42
N ASN A 274 2.07 -13.10 19.60
CA ASN A 274 2.64 -14.37 20.07
C ASN A 274 4.17 -14.47 19.93
N LEU A 275 4.79 -13.64 19.09
CA LEU A 275 6.24 -13.59 18.91
C LEU A 275 6.72 -12.17 19.23
N SER A 276 7.84 -12.04 19.95
CA SER A 276 8.46 -10.73 20.10
C SER A 276 8.89 -10.22 18.72
N THR A 277 8.67 -8.93 18.46
CA THR A 277 9.09 -8.22 17.24
C THR A 277 10.59 -8.35 16.96
N ASN A 278 11.40 -8.65 17.99
CA ASN A 278 12.84 -8.90 17.89
C ASN A 278 13.22 -10.36 17.59
N SER A 279 12.25 -11.26 17.37
CA SER A 279 12.55 -12.66 17.10
C SER A 279 12.81 -12.92 15.62
N VAL A 280 13.90 -13.63 15.32
CA VAL A 280 14.21 -14.13 13.96
C VAL A 280 13.04 -14.95 13.38
N GLY A 281 12.25 -15.60 14.24
CA GLY A 281 11.06 -16.35 13.86
C GLY A 281 9.97 -15.49 13.21
N TYR A 282 9.74 -14.26 13.69
CA TYR A 282 8.78 -13.33 13.09
C TYR A 282 9.15 -13.02 11.63
N ALA A 283 10.41 -12.68 11.38
CA ALA A 283 10.92 -12.38 10.04
C ALA A 283 10.86 -13.60 9.11
N LEU A 284 11.19 -14.80 9.60
CA LEU A 284 11.14 -16.04 8.81
C LEU A 284 9.72 -16.44 8.42
N VAL A 285 8.73 -16.25 9.30
CA VAL A 285 7.33 -16.57 8.98
C VAL A 285 6.77 -15.61 7.94
N LEU A 286 7.01 -14.30 8.09
CA LEU A 286 6.61 -13.31 7.07
C LEU A 286 7.28 -13.59 5.72
N LEU A 287 8.55 -13.96 5.73
CA LEU A 287 9.27 -14.37 4.52
C LEU A 287 8.64 -15.63 3.90
N ALA A 288 8.32 -16.65 4.69
CA ALA A 288 7.68 -17.87 4.21
C ALA A 288 6.30 -17.62 3.59
N ILE A 289 5.50 -16.72 4.19
CA ILE A 289 4.20 -16.30 3.64
C ILE A 289 4.39 -15.53 2.34
N GLY A 290 5.29 -14.55 2.32
CA GLY A 290 5.64 -13.80 1.11
C GLY A 290 6.09 -14.71 -0.02
N LEU A 291 6.94 -15.70 0.30
CA LEU A 291 7.42 -16.70 -0.66
C LEU A 291 6.30 -17.65 -1.11
N GLY A 292 5.40 -18.06 -0.22
CA GLY A 292 4.25 -18.90 -0.55
C GLY A 292 3.28 -18.20 -1.51
N LEU A 293 2.96 -16.93 -1.24
CA LEU A 293 2.15 -16.09 -2.13
C LEU A 293 2.85 -15.88 -3.48
N PHE A 294 4.16 -15.70 -3.47
CA PHE A 294 4.98 -15.61 -4.68
C PHE A 294 4.91 -16.91 -5.51
N VAL A 295 5.11 -18.08 -4.88
CA VAL A 295 5.04 -19.38 -5.55
C VAL A 295 3.64 -19.64 -6.10
N LEU A 296 2.58 -19.28 -5.37
CA LEU A 296 1.20 -19.40 -5.84
C LEU A 296 0.96 -18.50 -7.06
N GLY A 297 1.40 -17.24 -7.03
CA GLY A 297 1.34 -16.32 -8.16
C GLY A 297 2.10 -16.86 -9.38
N ALA A 298 3.29 -17.41 -9.17
CA ALA A 298 4.08 -18.04 -10.22
C ALA A 298 3.43 -19.32 -10.78
N ALA A 299 2.78 -20.13 -9.94
CA ALA A 299 2.07 -21.34 -10.35
C ALA A 299 0.81 -21.01 -11.19
N VAL A 300 0.04 -19.99 -10.78
CA VAL A 300 -1.11 -19.47 -11.55
C VAL A 300 -0.66 -18.91 -12.90
N HIS A 301 0.49 -18.24 -12.95
CA HIS A 301 1.06 -17.75 -14.20
C HIS A 301 1.55 -18.89 -15.11
N ARG A 302 2.30 -19.85 -14.55
CA ARG A 302 2.95 -20.95 -15.29
C ARG A 302 1.95 -21.98 -15.82
N SER A 303 0.86 -22.22 -15.11
CA SER A 303 -0.14 -23.21 -15.52
C SER A 303 -0.80 -22.87 -16.85
N GLY A 304 -0.76 -21.62 -17.34
CA GLY A 304 -1.20 -21.29 -18.71
C GLY A 304 -2.66 -21.65 -19.00
N TRP A 305 -3.49 -21.88 -17.98
CA TRP A 305 -4.88 -22.34 -18.07
C TRP A 305 -5.86 -21.37 -18.78
N PHE A 306 -5.34 -20.35 -19.46
CA PHE A 306 -6.09 -19.39 -20.27
C PHE A 306 -5.38 -19.04 -21.59
N SER A 307 -4.87 -20.05 -22.30
CA SER A 307 -4.85 -19.97 -23.76
C SER A 307 -6.17 -20.52 -24.30
N ILE A 308 -7.23 -19.71 -24.25
CA ILE A 308 -8.44 -19.95 -25.04
C ILE A 308 -8.71 -18.67 -25.84
N GLY A 309 -8.55 -18.79 -27.15
CA GLY A 309 -9.08 -17.83 -28.12
C GLY A 309 -8.07 -16.90 -28.79
N HIS A 310 -7.02 -17.44 -29.41
CA HIS A 310 -6.48 -16.76 -30.60
C HIS A 310 -7.57 -16.79 -31.68
N GLY A 311 -8.39 -15.74 -31.74
CA GLY A 311 -9.09 -15.36 -32.96
C GLY A 311 -8.05 -14.97 -33.99
N SER A 312 -7.73 -15.90 -34.88
CA SER A 312 -6.99 -15.66 -36.10
C SER A 312 -7.70 -14.58 -36.92
N PHE A 313 -7.20 -13.35 -36.87
CA PHE A 313 -7.43 -12.41 -37.95
C PHE A 313 -6.58 -12.87 -39.13
N ALA A 314 -7.17 -13.75 -39.94
CA ALA A 314 -6.75 -13.93 -41.31
C ALA A 314 -6.97 -12.57 -42.00
N VAL A 315 -5.87 -11.95 -42.41
CA VAL A 315 -5.90 -10.85 -43.39
C VAL A 315 -6.31 -11.50 -44.72
N PRO A 316 -7.45 -11.12 -45.32
CA PRO A 316 -7.73 -11.51 -46.70
C PRO A 316 -6.65 -10.86 -47.57
N ARG A 317 -5.90 -11.68 -48.29
CA ARG A 317 -5.20 -11.20 -49.47
C ARG A 317 -6.25 -11.13 -50.57
N ASP A 318 -6.58 -9.91 -50.98
CA ASP A 318 -6.91 -9.56 -52.36
C ASP A 318 -6.18 -8.25 -52.68
#